data_AF-H1HP82-F1
#
_entry.id   AF-H1HP82-F1
#
_cell.length_a   1.000
_cell.length_b   1.000
_cell.length_c   1.000
_cell.angle_alpha   90.00
_cell.angle_beta   90.00
_cell.angle_gamma   90.00
#
_symmetry.space_group_name_H-M   'P 1'
#
loop_
_entity.id
_entity.type
_entity.pdbx_description
1 polymer ?
#
loop_
_entity_poly.entity_id
_entity_poly.type
_entity_poly.pdbx_seq_one_letter_code
_entity_poly.pdbx_strand_id
1 'polypeptide(L)'
;MNRKTFLLTLLALAGVMWTTDAQAQKLRVFDKEYTADTSVDIGGGTITWDKASATLTLDEVEAYNMYSTFISCENFPLLKIVLVGENSVETEWQILYIKDCNVEISGGGSFKGRSSEVAEAIQQNLSKPHTLTIKNCKFDVQGKERSIIGFSKGAGAEMLNLVIDNAKVKVKGSATRKGEKRAGISRLKSCELKNCHINTSGVKFGKKPDLTYYELIDEENNSYPGEVTIVPGD
;
A
#
# COMPACT_ATOMS: atom_id res chain seq x y z
N MET A 1 -55.13 32.27 -29.45
CA MET A 1 -54.41 31.28 -28.61
C MET A 1 -53.37 30.60 -29.49
N ASN A 2 -52.10 30.93 -29.27
CA ASN A 2 -50.95 30.55 -30.10
C ASN A 2 -50.61 29.06 -30.00
N ARG A 3 -50.33 28.40 -31.12
CA ARG A 3 -49.56 27.15 -31.12
C ARG A 3 -48.38 27.30 -32.08
N LYS A 4 -47.23 27.61 -31.48
CA LYS A 4 -45.91 27.65 -32.10
C LYS A 4 -45.53 26.23 -32.54
N THR A 5 -45.19 26.08 -33.81
CA THR A 5 -44.49 24.91 -34.36
C THR A 5 -43.10 24.83 -33.77
N PHE A 6 -42.77 23.75 -33.07
CA PHE A 6 -41.41 23.45 -32.61
C PHE A 6 -40.88 22.25 -33.42
N LEU A 7 -39.74 22.46 -34.08
CA LEU A 7 -38.96 21.42 -34.76
C LEU A 7 -38.37 20.43 -33.75
N LEU A 8 -38.21 19.17 -34.17
CA LEU A 8 -37.28 18.23 -33.56
C LEU A 8 -36.56 17.44 -34.66
N THR A 9 -35.42 17.98 -35.09
CA THR A 9 -34.39 17.27 -35.82
C THR A 9 -33.72 16.25 -34.89
N LEU A 10 -33.83 14.96 -35.21
CA LEU A 10 -32.99 13.92 -34.59
C LEU A 10 -31.54 14.08 -35.07
N LEU A 11 -30.65 14.54 -34.19
CA LEU A 11 -29.21 14.31 -34.32
C LEU A 11 -28.87 13.07 -33.48
N ALA A 12 -28.73 11.93 -34.16
CA ALA A 12 -28.08 10.77 -33.58
C ALA A 12 -26.57 11.06 -33.52
N LEU A 13 -26.11 11.65 -32.42
CA LEU A 13 -24.69 11.64 -32.09
C LEU A 13 -24.35 10.19 -31.72
N ALA A 14 -23.80 9.44 -32.68
CA ALA A 14 -23.06 8.23 -32.38
C ALA A 14 -21.85 8.66 -31.54
N GLY A 15 -21.96 8.51 -30.23
CA GLY A 15 -20.85 8.70 -29.32
C GLY A 15 -19.74 7.74 -29.72
N VAL A 16 -18.61 8.29 -30.16
CA VAL A 16 -17.37 7.54 -30.29
C VAL A 16 -16.97 7.17 -28.86
N MET A 17 -17.36 5.97 -28.41
CA MET A 17 -16.79 5.38 -27.22
C MET A 17 -15.32 5.12 -27.52
N TRP A 18 -14.45 5.97 -27.00
CA TRP A 18 -13.06 5.60 -26.81
C TRP A 18 -13.09 4.46 -25.79
N THR A 19 -12.99 3.22 -26.24
CA THR A 19 -12.61 2.13 -25.36
C THR A 19 -11.15 2.37 -25.02
N THR A 20 -10.88 3.21 -24.01
CA THR A 20 -9.62 3.07 -23.29
C THR A 20 -9.63 1.64 -22.77
N ASP A 21 -8.65 0.83 -23.19
CA ASP A 21 -8.43 -0.51 -22.65
C ASP A 21 -8.23 -0.40 -21.14
N ALA A 22 -9.33 -0.42 -20.39
CA ALA A 22 -9.29 -0.45 -18.94
C ALA A 22 -8.67 -1.79 -18.58
N GLN A 23 -7.43 -1.77 -18.09
CA GLN A 23 -6.77 -2.98 -17.64
C GLN A 23 -7.64 -3.61 -16.53
N ALA A 24 -7.84 -4.93 -16.62
CA ALA A 24 -8.69 -5.64 -15.67
C ALA A 24 -8.14 -5.50 -14.23
N GLN A 25 -9.04 -5.24 -13.29
CA GLN A 25 -8.76 -5.28 -11.86
C GLN A 25 -8.51 -6.72 -11.43
N LYS A 26 -7.46 -6.95 -10.64
CA LYS A 26 -7.12 -8.29 -10.14
C LYS A 26 -6.74 -8.22 -8.68
N LEU A 27 -7.41 -9.01 -7.86
CA LEU A 27 -7.03 -9.25 -6.47
C LEU A 27 -6.66 -10.72 -6.33
N ARG A 28 -5.48 -10.97 -5.76
CA ARG A 28 -5.07 -12.29 -5.30
C ARG A 28 -4.73 -12.24 -3.82
N VAL A 29 -5.13 -13.29 -3.12
CA VAL A 29 -4.66 -13.57 -1.76
C VAL A 29 -3.97 -14.93 -1.80
N PHE A 30 -2.69 -14.95 -1.46
CA PHE A 30 -1.78 -16.05 -1.81
C PHE A 30 -1.89 -16.34 -3.33
N ASP A 31 -2.04 -17.61 -3.70
CA ASP A 31 -2.10 -18.02 -5.12
C ASP A 31 -3.53 -17.99 -5.70
N LYS A 32 -4.53 -17.58 -4.91
CA LYS A 32 -5.94 -17.58 -5.34
C LYS A 32 -6.36 -16.20 -5.81
N GLU A 33 -6.92 -16.14 -7.02
CA GLU A 33 -7.56 -14.94 -7.57
C GLU A 33 -9.03 -14.85 -7.16
N TYR A 34 -9.45 -13.66 -6.74
CA TYR A 34 -10.78 -13.38 -6.21
C TYR A 34 -11.58 -12.57 -7.23
N THR A 35 -12.50 -13.23 -7.94
CA THR A 35 -13.23 -12.66 -9.08
C THR A 35 -14.69 -12.32 -8.78
N ALA A 36 -15.20 -12.73 -7.63
CA ALA A 36 -16.55 -12.48 -7.11
C ALA A 36 -16.53 -12.42 -5.58
N ASP A 37 -17.59 -11.87 -4.99
CA ASP A 37 -17.75 -11.77 -3.54
C ASP A 37 -17.59 -13.14 -2.88
N THR A 38 -16.83 -13.20 -1.79
CA THR A 38 -16.55 -14.46 -1.11
C THR A 38 -16.06 -14.23 0.31
N SER A 39 -16.17 -15.28 1.12
CA SER A 39 -15.61 -15.34 2.47
C SER A 39 -14.92 -16.70 2.63
N VAL A 40 -13.69 -16.70 3.13
CA VAL A 40 -12.86 -17.90 3.24
C VAL A 40 -12.15 -17.91 4.59
N ASP A 41 -12.21 -19.02 5.30
CA ASP A 41 -11.53 -19.19 6.58
C ASP A 41 -10.04 -19.45 6.37
N ILE A 42 -9.19 -18.73 7.11
CA ILE A 42 -7.73 -18.82 7.05
C ILE A 42 -7.17 -18.70 8.47
N GLY A 43 -6.54 -19.78 8.95
CA GLY A 43 -5.79 -19.78 10.21
C GLY A 43 -6.60 -19.47 11.46
N GLY A 44 -7.89 -19.77 11.47
CA GLY A 44 -8.78 -19.48 12.60
C GLY A 44 -9.58 -18.18 12.44
N GLY A 45 -9.16 -17.30 11.54
CA GLY A 45 -9.90 -16.11 11.13
C GLY A 45 -10.53 -16.26 9.74
N THR A 46 -10.93 -15.13 9.18
CA THR A 46 -11.64 -15.07 7.89
C THR A 46 -11.11 -13.94 7.01
N ILE A 47 -11.04 -14.22 5.72
CA ILE A 47 -10.87 -13.20 4.67
C ILE A 47 -12.17 -13.05 3.92
N THR A 48 -12.69 -11.83 3.85
CA THR A 48 -13.90 -11.49 3.09
C THR A 48 -13.57 -10.50 1.98
N TRP A 49 -13.95 -10.83 0.75
CA TRP A 49 -13.83 -9.94 -0.41
C TRP A 49 -15.21 -9.46 -0.83
N ASP A 50 -15.39 -8.14 -0.86
CA ASP A 50 -16.52 -7.44 -1.47
C ASP A 50 -16.01 -6.73 -2.74
N LYS A 51 -16.40 -7.25 -3.90
CA LYS A 51 -16.00 -6.76 -5.21
C LYS A 51 -16.64 -5.41 -5.53
N ALA A 52 -17.88 -5.18 -5.10
CA ALA A 52 -18.62 -3.96 -5.43
C ALA A 52 -17.96 -2.73 -4.79
N SER A 53 -17.50 -2.86 -3.54
CA SER A 53 -16.79 -1.79 -2.83
C SER A 53 -15.26 -1.83 -2.96
N ALA A 54 -14.73 -2.87 -3.61
CA ALA A 54 -13.30 -3.19 -3.67
C ALA A 54 -12.66 -3.24 -2.27
N THR A 55 -13.29 -3.98 -1.36
CA THR A 55 -12.88 -4.10 0.05
C THR A 55 -12.50 -5.53 0.39
N LEU A 56 -11.28 -5.72 0.86
CA LEU A 56 -10.77 -6.95 1.45
C LEU A 56 -10.73 -6.78 2.98
N THR A 57 -11.54 -7.55 3.71
CA THR A 57 -11.50 -7.58 5.17
C THR A 57 -10.65 -8.75 5.63
N LEU A 58 -9.72 -8.49 6.54
CA LEU A 58 -8.93 -9.47 7.27
C LEU A 58 -9.41 -9.46 8.72
N ASP A 59 -9.99 -10.58 9.17
CA ASP A 59 -10.51 -10.73 10.53
C ASP A 59 -9.79 -11.89 11.21
N GLU A 60 -8.93 -11.57 12.19
CA GLU A 60 -8.16 -12.55 12.98
C GLU A 60 -7.38 -13.57 12.12
N VAL A 61 -6.89 -13.14 10.96
CA VAL A 61 -6.19 -14.02 10.01
C VAL A 61 -4.79 -14.36 10.52
N GLU A 62 -4.50 -15.66 10.60
CA GLU A 62 -3.16 -16.18 10.86
C GLU A 62 -2.66 -17.05 9.71
N ALA A 63 -1.45 -16.79 9.21
CA ALA A 63 -0.83 -17.65 8.20
C ALA A 63 0.69 -17.58 8.28
N TYR A 64 1.36 -18.73 8.32
CA TYR A 64 2.80 -18.78 8.52
C TYR A 64 3.47 -19.70 7.50
N ASN A 65 4.73 -19.40 7.16
CA ASN A 65 5.55 -20.15 6.21
C ASN A 65 4.89 -20.31 4.82
N MET A 66 4.20 -19.26 4.35
CA MET A 66 3.49 -19.30 3.07
C MET A 66 4.44 -19.05 1.90
N TYR A 67 4.55 -20.00 0.97
CA TYR A 67 5.36 -19.89 -0.25
C TYR A 67 4.68 -19.03 -1.34
N SER A 68 4.22 -17.83 -1.01
CA SER A 68 3.53 -16.96 -1.97
C SER A 68 3.56 -15.50 -1.52
N THR A 69 3.07 -14.58 -2.36
CA THR A 69 2.75 -13.21 -1.93
C THR A 69 1.44 -13.22 -1.17
N PHE A 70 1.33 -12.56 -0.01
CA PHE A 70 0.06 -12.56 0.72
C PHE A 70 -1.05 -11.84 -0.04
N ILE A 71 -0.89 -10.56 -0.39
CA ILE A 71 -1.88 -9.82 -1.17
C ILE A 71 -1.21 -9.27 -2.43
N SER A 72 -1.78 -9.55 -3.60
CA SER A 72 -1.40 -8.92 -4.86
C SER A 72 -2.61 -8.21 -5.46
N CYS A 73 -2.46 -6.93 -5.78
CA CYS A 73 -3.54 -6.12 -6.34
C CYS A 73 -3.10 -5.36 -7.58
N GLU A 74 -3.95 -5.36 -8.61
CA GLU A 74 -3.68 -4.70 -9.88
C GLU A 74 -4.85 -3.82 -10.33
N ASN A 75 -4.55 -2.61 -10.81
CA ASN A 75 -5.43 -1.71 -11.55
C ASN A 75 -6.70 -1.21 -10.82
N PHE A 76 -6.70 -1.20 -9.50
CA PHE A 76 -7.81 -0.64 -8.71
C PHE A 76 -7.68 0.89 -8.59
N PRO A 77 -8.74 1.67 -8.87
CA PRO A 77 -8.76 3.09 -8.52
C PRO A 77 -8.49 3.31 -7.04
N LEU A 78 -9.04 2.45 -6.19
CA LEU A 78 -8.76 2.32 -4.76
C LEU A 78 -9.12 0.90 -4.31
N LEU A 79 -8.18 0.19 -3.70
CA LEU A 79 -8.43 -1.04 -2.93
C LEU A 79 -8.44 -0.69 -1.44
N LYS A 80 -9.45 -1.15 -0.71
CA LYS A 80 -9.49 -1.06 0.75
C LYS A 80 -9.12 -2.40 1.38
N ILE A 81 -8.25 -2.35 2.37
CA ILE A 81 -7.90 -3.49 3.23
C ILE A 81 -8.34 -3.10 4.64
N VAL A 82 -9.33 -3.80 5.18
CA VAL A 82 -9.90 -3.53 6.51
C VAL A 82 -9.40 -4.59 7.49
N LEU A 83 -8.81 -4.14 8.59
CA LEU A 83 -8.24 -4.96 9.65
C LEU A 83 -9.22 -5.04 10.82
N VAL A 84 -9.65 -6.25 11.14
CA VAL A 84 -10.46 -6.62 12.30
C VAL A 84 -9.65 -7.62 13.14
N GLY A 85 -9.72 -7.47 14.47
CA GLY A 85 -8.94 -8.29 15.40
C GLY A 85 -7.42 -8.15 15.21
N GLU A 86 -6.69 -9.22 15.53
CA GLU A 86 -5.23 -9.29 15.37
C GLU A 86 -4.88 -10.22 14.20
N ASN A 87 -4.23 -9.68 13.17
CA ASN A 87 -3.85 -10.43 11.98
C ASN A 87 -2.32 -10.61 11.96
N SER A 88 -1.85 -11.81 11.63
CA SER A 88 -0.43 -12.17 11.63
C SER A 88 -0.10 -13.06 10.45
N VAL A 89 0.72 -12.54 9.52
CA VAL A 89 1.07 -13.24 8.29
C VAL A 89 2.58 -13.26 8.06
N GLU A 90 3.11 -14.45 7.76
CA GLU A 90 4.48 -14.67 7.32
C GLU A 90 4.52 -15.38 5.96
N THR A 91 5.20 -14.74 5.01
CA THR A 91 5.34 -15.21 3.63
C THR A 91 6.80 -15.24 3.18
N GLU A 92 7.13 -16.03 2.18
CA GLU A 92 8.44 -15.95 1.53
C GLU A 92 8.56 -14.71 0.64
N TRP A 93 7.54 -14.47 -0.17
CA TRP A 93 7.46 -13.31 -1.06
C TRP A 93 6.86 -12.11 -0.33
N GLN A 94 6.31 -11.14 -1.06
CA GLN A 94 5.83 -9.89 -0.50
C GLN A 94 4.61 -10.13 0.40
N ILE A 95 4.47 -9.27 1.41
CA ILE A 95 3.21 -9.13 2.13
C ILE A 95 2.17 -8.42 1.26
N LEU A 96 2.60 -7.40 0.53
CA LEU A 96 1.74 -6.66 -0.38
C LEU A 96 2.48 -6.30 -1.68
N TYR A 97 1.95 -6.76 -2.80
CA TYR A 97 2.33 -6.33 -4.14
C TYR A 97 1.26 -5.41 -4.73
N ILE A 98 1.68 -4.22 -5.16
CA ILE A 98 0.77 -3.18 -5.66
C ILE A 98 1.14 -2.82 -7.10
N LYS A 99 0.22 -3.02 -8.03
CA LYS A 99 0.40 -2.58 -9.42
C LYS A 99 -0.71 -1.64 -9.85
N ASP A 100 -0.35 -0.39 -10.09
CA ASP A 100 -1.30 0.65 -10.52
C ASP A 100 -2.59 0.71 -9.69
N CYS A 101 -2.45 0.59 -8.36
CA CYS A 101 -3.52 0.74 -7.39
C CYS A 101 -3.21 1.86 -6.40
N ASN A 102 -4.25 2.61 -6.00
CA ASN A 102 -4.22 3.22 -4.67
C ASN A 102 -4.67 2.17 -3.66
N VAL A 103 -4.05 2.14 -2.49
CA VAL A 103 -4.38 1.18 -1.42
C VAL A 103 -4.60 1.94 -0.12
N GLU A 104 -5.68 1.61 0.57
CA GLU A 104 -5.95 2.07 1.92
C GLU A 104 -6.01 0.87 2.87
N ILE A 105 -5.14 0.86 3.87
CA ILE A 105 -5.13 -0.11 4.97
C ILE A 105 -5.72 0.59 6.19
N SER A 106 -6.83 0.07 6.72
CA SER A 106 -7.55 0.71 7.82
C SER A 106 -8.30 -0.26 8.72
N GLY A 107 -9.03 0.25 9.72
CA GLY A 107 -9.81 -0.55 10.66
C GLY A 107 -9.14 -0.63 12.03
N GLY A 108 -9.95 -0.78 13.09
CA GLY A 108 -9.45 -0.73 14.47
C GLY A 108 -8.55 -1.89 14.89
N GLY A 109 -8.39 -2.89 14.02
CA GLY A 109 -7.53 -4.05 14.24
C GLY A 109 -6.03 -3.78 14.07
N SER A 110 -5.27 -4.88 14.12
CA SER A 110 -3.83 -4.89 13.91
C SER A 110 -3.42 -5.85 12.82
N PHE A 111 -2.29 -5.55 12.18
CA PHE A 111 -1.66 -6.43 11.20
C PHE A 111 -0.16 -6.48 11.43
N LYS A 112 0.37 -7.71 11.55
CA LYS A 112 1.80 -8.01 11.59
C LYS A 112 2.17 -8.83 10.35
N GLY A 113 2.96 -8.25 9.45
CA GLY A 113 3.42 -8.90 8.22
C GLY A 113 4.93 -9.10 8.20
N ARG A 114 5.40 -10.29 7.81
CA ARG A 114 6.83 -10.60 7.61
C ARG A 114 7.06 -11.27 6.26
N SER A 115 7.99 -10.74 5.47
CA SER A 115 8.50 -11.42 4.27
C SER A 115 9.93 -11.91 4.48
N SER A 116 10.20 -13.20 4.23
CA SER A 116 11.49 -13.83 4.56
C SER A 116 12.50 -13.86 3.41
N GLU A 117 12.07 -14.01 2.15
CA GLU A 117 12.98 -14.19 1.02
C GLU A 117 13.21 -12.90 0.22
N VAL A 118 12.15 -12.14 -0.03
CA VAL A 118 12.26 -10.88 -0.78
C VAL A 118 12.80 -9.73 0.07
N ALA A 119 13.49 -8.81 -0.59
CA ALA A 119 14.13 -7.67 0.06
C ALA A 119 13.10 -6.73 0.73
N GLU A 120 11.92 -6.57 0.14
CA GLU A 120 10.90 -5.64 0.62
C GLU A 120 9.56 -6.32 0.89
N ALA A 121 8.94 -6.03 2.02
CA ALA A 121 7.62 -6.60 2.35
C ALA A 121 6.48 -5.97 1.53
N ILE A 122 6.57 -4.67 1.24
CA ILE A 122 5.64 -4.00 0.34
C ILE A 122 6.39 -3.52 -0.89
N GLN A 123 6.02 -4.06 -2.05
CA GLN A 123 6.60 -3.72 -3.35
C GLN A 123 5.53 -3.13 -4.28
N GLN A 124 5.98 -2.28 -5.20
CA GLN A 124 5.15 -1.60 -6.17
C GLN A 124 5.65 -1.76 -7.60
N ASN A 125 4.72 -1.67 -8.54
CA ASN A 125 4.97 -1.53 -9.97
C ASN A 125 3.98 -0.50 -10.55
N LEU A 126 4.42 0.74 -10.70
CA LEU A 126 3.52 1.86 -11.00
C LEU A 126 3.85 2.49 -12.35
N SER A 127 2.83 2.72 -13.17
CA SER A 127 2.92 3.47 -14.41
C SER A 127 2.86 4.98 -14.18
N LYS A 128 2.16 5.41 -13.12
CA LYS A 128 1.92 6.80 -12.70
C LYS A 128 1.91 6.91 -11.15
N PRO A 129 1.91 8.12 -10.58
CA PRO A 129 1.85 8.28 -9.13
C PRO A 129 0.58 7.67 -8.49
N HIS A 130 0.76 6.96 -7.38
CA HIS A 130 -0.32 6.35 -6.57
C HIS A 130 -0.05 6.56 -5.08
N THR A 131 -1.06 6.29 -4.26
CA THR A 131 -1.04 6.51 -2.82
C THR A 131 -1.25 5.22 -2.05
N LEU A 132 -0.39 4.97 -1.08
CA LEU A 132 -0.61 4.02 0.02
C LEU A 132 -1.00 4.81 1.27
N THR A 133 -2.20 4.56 1.77
CA THR A 133 -2.73 5.16 2.99
C THR A 133 -2.79 4.09 4.09
N ILE A 134 -2.24 4.38 5.27
CA ILE A 134 -2.36 3.54 6.46
C ILE A 134 -3.07 4.38 7.53
N LYS A 135 -4.28 3.99 7.94
CA LYS A 135 -5.10 4.84 8.82
C LYS A 135 -5.85 4.09 9.92
N ASN A 136 -5.99 4.70 11.10
CA ASN A 136 -6.82 4.20 12.20
C ASN A 136 -6.55 2.74 12.61
N CYS A 137 -5.31 2.25 12.47
CA CYS A 137 -4.95 0.85 12.71
C CYS A 137 -3.56 0.71 13.35
N LYS A 138 -3.20 -0.52 13.72
CA LYS A 138 -1.83 -0.91 14.06
C LYS A 138 -1.23 -1.71 12.90
N PHE A 139 -0.11 -1.27 12.35
CA PHE A 139 0.50 -1.88 11.17
C PHE A 139 1.99 -2.10 11.38
N ASP A 140 2.41 -3.35 11.53
CA ASP A 140 3.81 -3.74 11.70
C ASP A 140 4.22 -4.61 10.51
N VAL A 141 5.00 -4.06 9.59
CA VAL A 141 5.42 -4.79 8.39
C VAL A 141 6.94 -4.74 8.24
N GLN A 142 7.56 -5.88 7.95
CA GLN A 142 9.01 -5.97 7.77
C GLN A 142 9.35 -6.97 6.67
N GLY A 143 10.23 -6.56 5.75
CA GLY A 143 10.90 -7.46 4.84
C GLY A 143 12.36 -7.66 5.21
N LYS A 144 13.08 -8.45 4.42
CA LYS A 144 14.47 -8.82 4.71
C LYS A 144 15.42 -7.63 4.76
N GLU A 145 15.20 -6.65 3.88
CA GLU A 145 16.02 -5.45 3.78
C GLU A 145 15.27 -4.15 4.08
N ARG A 146 14.00 -4.07 3.68
CA ARG A 146 13.15 -2.89 3.81
C ARG A 146 11.71 -3.32 4.08
N SER A 147 10.93 -2.42 4.65
CA SER A 147 9.52 -2.64 4.91
C SER A 147 8.67 -2.15 3.73
N ILE A 148 8.88 -0.90 3.31
CA ILE A 148 8.13 -0.26 2.22
C ILE A 148 9.13 0.39 1.26
N ILE A 149 9.03 0.06 -0.02
CA ILE A 149 9.81 0.73 -1.07
C ILE A 149 8.87 1.37 -2.10
N GLY A 150 9.08 2.66 -2.35
CA GLY A 150 8.40 3.36 -3.43
C GLY A 150 8.96 2.99 -4.80
N PHE A 151 8.06 2.86 -5.79
CA PHE A 151 8.47 2.67 -7.18
C PHE A 151 9.05 3.95 -7.78
N SER A 152 10.12 3.82 -8.57
CA SER A 152 10.76 4.94 -9.28
C SER A 152 11.29 4.47 -10.63
N LYS A 153 11.07 5.27 -11.69
CA LYS A 153 11.61 5.05 -13.04
C LYS A 153 12.97 5.73 -13.27
N GLY A 154 13.59 6.25 -12.21
CA GLY A 154 14.81 7.05 -12.27
C GLY A 154 14.76 8.21 -11.28
N ALA A 155 15.89 8.90 -11.10
CA ALA A 155 15.95 10.02 -10.17
C ALA A 155 14.91 11.09 -10.52
N GLY A 156 14.07 11.47 -9.55
CA GLY A 156 13.01 12.48 -9.73
C GLY A 156 11.72 11.94 -10.33
N ALA A 157 11.64 10.63 -10.57
CA ALA A 157 10.49 9.94 -11.13
C ALA A 157 9.87 8.94 -10.12
N GLU A 158 9.93 9.26 -8.83
CA GLU A 158 9.26 8.52 -7.76
C GLU A 158 7.74 8.61 -7.90
N MET A 159 7.05 7.52 -7.57
CA MET A 159 5.62 7.38 -7.83
C MET A 159 4.78 7.11 -6.58
N LEU A 160 5.38 6.78 -5.44
CA LEU A 160 4.60 6.52 -4.22
C LEU A 160 4.41 7.75 -3.36
N ASN A 161 3.15 8.12 -3.11
CA ASN A 161 2.79 8.95 -1.97
C ASN A 161 2.44 8.03 -0.79
N LEU A 162 3.01 8.29 0.37
CA LEU A 162 2.67 7.58 1.61
C LEU A 162 1.91 8.52 2.54
N VAL A 163 0.71 8.12 2.95
CA VAL A 163 -0.08 8.83 3.95
C VAL A 163 -0.25 7.92 5.17
N ILE A 164 0.13 8.42 6.35
CA ILE A 164 -0.11 7.73 7.61
C ILE A 164 -1.00 8.64 8.46
N ASP A 165 -2.19 8.17 8.82
CA ASP A 165 -3.23 8.98 9.45
C ASP A 165 -3.81 8.31 10.71
N ASN A 166 -3.53 8.87 11.89
CA ASN A 166 -4.01 8.32 13.16
C ASN A 166 -3.75 6.80 13.30
N ALA A 167 -2.54 6.36 12.94
CA ALA A 167 -2.16 4.96 12.93
C ALA A 167 -0.85 4.74 13.70
N LYS A 168 -0.70 3.54 14.27
CA LYS A 168 0.58 3.08 14.84
C LYS A 168 1.28 2.20 13.81
N VAL A 169 2.39 2.68 13.25
CA VAL A 169 3.14 1.97 12.22
C VAL A 169 4.52 1.57 12.72
N LYS A 170 4.91 0.32 12.51
CA LYS A 170 6.25 -0.19 12.74
C LYS A 170 6.86 -0.68 11.44
N VAL A 171 8.08 -0.24 11.19
CA VAL A 171 8.87 -0.59 10.00
C VAL A 171 10.32 -0.75 10.40
N LYS A 172 11.06 -1.54 9.63
CA LYS A 172 12.49 -1.77 9.83
C LYS A 172 13.24 -1.79 8.51
N GLY A 173 14.42 -1.19 8.54
CA GLY A 173 15.39 -1.26 7.45
C GLY A 173 16.43 -2.37 7.67
N SER A 174 17.60 -2.19 7.07
CA SER A 174 18.72 -3.13 7.22
C SER A 174 20.05 -2.42 7.06
N ALA A 175 21.09 -3.03 7.65
CA ALA A 175 22.47 -2.65 7.39
C ALA A 175 23.26 -3.89 7.00
N THR A 176 24.03 -3.83 5.91
CA THR A 176 24.92 -4.93 5.53
C THR A 176 26.16 -4.95 6.42
N ARG A 177 26.90 -6.08 6.43
CA ARG A 177 28.20 -6.17 7.13
C ARG A 177 29.23 -5.14 6.65
N LYS A 178 29.07 -4.63 5.43
CA LYS A 178 29.93 -3.58 4.84
C LYS A 178 29.50 -2.16 5.23
N GLY A 179 28.45 -2.02 6.06
CA GLY A 179 27.95 -0.74 6.53
C GLY A 179 26.95 -0.06 5.59
N GLU A 180 26.52 -0.72 4.50
CA GLU A 180 25.48 -0.16 3.63
C GLU A 180 24.15 -0.12 4.39
N LYS A 181 23.66 1.09 4.68
CA LYS A 181 22.40 1.32 5.39
C LYS A 181 21.25 1.46 4.41
N ARG A 182 20.12 0.85 4.73
CA ARG A 182 18.88 0.89 3.95
C ARG A 182 17.74 1.26 4.89
N ALA A 183 17.03 2.35 4.59
CA ALA A 183 15.89 2.77 5.38
C ALA A 183 14.72 1.79 5.26
N GLY A 184 13.96 1.62 6.35
CA GLY A 184 12.77 0.77 6.36
C GLY A 184 11.66 1.26 5.41
N ILE A 185 11.57 2.58 5.23
CA ILE A 185 10.71 3.22 4.23
C ILE A 185 11.60 4.09 3.35
N SER A 186 11.56 3.90 2.03
CA SER A 186 12.41 4.64 1.09
C SER A 186 11.76 4.84 -0.29
N ARG A 187 12.38 5.66 -1.14
CA ARG A 187 11.96 5.96 -2.52
C ARG A 187 10.56 6.55 -2.66
N LEU A 188 10.14 7.32 -1.67
CA LEU A 188 8.84 7.99 -1.69
C LEU A 188 8.90 9.25 -2.57
N LYS A 189 7.84 9.47 -3.33
CA LYS A 189 7.55 10.76 -3.98
C LYS A 189 7.20 11.81 -2.93
N SER A 190 6.34 11.44 -1.99
CA SER A 190 5.93 12.28 -0.87
C SER A 190 5.56 11.42 0.34
N CYS A 191 5.61 12.02 1.52
CA CYS A 191 5.12 11.44 2.76
C CYS A 191 4.32 12.48 3.52
N GLU A 192 3.17 12.07 4.06
CA GLU A 192 2.31 12.89 4.90
C GLU A 192 1.99 12.13 6.19
N LEU A 193 2.26 12.75 7.33
CA LEU A 193 1.83 12.27 8.64
C LEU A 193 0.66 13.14 9.09
N LYS A 194 -0.54 12.56 9.14
CA LYS A 194 -1.76 13.20 9.64
C LYS A 194 -2.05 12.68 11.02
N ASN A 195 -2.23 13.56 12.00
CA ASN A 195 -2.49 13.15 13.38
C ASN A 195 -1.50 12.06 13.84
N CYS A 196 -0.24 12.20 13.44
CA CYS A 196 0.82 11.21 13.65
C CYS A 196 2.17 11.92 13.76
N HIS A 197 3.10 11.29 14.48
CA HIS A 197 4.49 11.70 14.52
C HIS A 197 5.43 10.49 14.59
N ILE A 198 6.68 10.67 14.18
CA ILE A 198 7.73 9.66 14.39
C ILE A 198 8.11 9.70 15.87
N ASN A 199 7.97 8.57 16.56
CA ASN A 199 8.32 8.43 17.98
C ASN A 199 9.76 7.90 18.18
N THR A 200 10.43 7.47 17.12
CA THR A 200 11.84 7.06 17.19
C THR A 200 12.74 8.29 17.24
N SER A 201 13.48 8.45 18.34
CA SER A 201 14.40 9.58 18.56
C SER A 201 15.42 9.74 17.43
N GLY A 202 15.64 10.97 17.00
CA GLY A 202 16.62 11.32 15.97
C GLY A 202 16.26 10.88 14.54
N VAL A 203 15.03 10.39 14.31
CA VAL A 203 14.59 9.93 12.99
C VAL A 203 13.52 10.85 12.43
N LYS A 204 13.64 11.17 11.13
CA LYS A 204 12.65 11.97 10.39
C LYS A 204 12.45 11.43 8.98
N PHE A 205 11.34 11.79 8.34
CA PHE A 205 11.26 11.74 6.88
C PHE A 205 12.06 12.89 6.29
N GLY A 206 12.89 12.60 5.30
CA GLY A 206 13.66 13.64 4.62
C GLY A 206 14.29 13.17 3.33
N LYS A 207 14.96 14.11 2.65
CA LYS A 207 15.75 13.89 1.45
C LYS A 207 17.21 14.09 1.77
N LYS A 208 18.05 13.16 1.32
CA LYS A 208 19.51 13.38 1.30
C LYS A 208 19.85 14.39 0.20
N PRO A 209 20.94 15.17 0.32
CA PRO A 209 21.29 16.19 -0.68
C PRO A 209 21.35 15.68 -2.12
N ASP A 210 21.83 14.45 -2.33
CA ASP A 210 22.01 13.86 -3.66
C ASP A 210 20.83 12.98 -4.10
N LEU A 211 19.73 12.95 -3.33
CA LEU A 211 18.58 12.10 -3.60
C LEU A 211 17.33 12.94 -3.85
N THR A 212 16.50 12.45 -4.78
CA THR A 212 15.27 13.09 -5.21
C THR A 212 14.03 12.61 -4.43
N TYR A 213 14.18 11.54 -3.66
CA TYR A 213 13.11 10.86 -2.95
C TYR A 213 13.16 11.05 -1.43
N TYR A 214 12.00 10.94 -0.78
CA TYR A 214 11.93 10.89 0.68
C TYR A 214 12.17 9.47 1.20
N GLU A 215 12.87 9.38 2.33
CA GLU A 215 13.05 8.15 3.10
C GLU A 215 13.16 8.49 4.60
N LEU A 216 13.25 7.46 5.45
CA LEU A 216 13.59 7.61 6.86
C LEU A 216 15.10 7.83 7.03
N ILE A 217 15.48 8.97 7.59
CA ILE A 217 16.87 9.38 7.81
C ILE A 217 17.14 9.73 9.27
N ASP A 218 18.41 9.63 9.68
CA ASP A 218 18.91 10.08 10.98
C ASP A 218 19.23 11.59 11.01
N GLU A 219 19.72 12.07 12.15
CA GLU A 219 20.07 13.47 12.39
C GLU A 219 21.18 13.99 11.48
N GLU A 220 22.05 13.09 11.00
CA GLU A 220 23.12 13.38 10.05
C GLU A 220 22.65 13.30 8.58
N ASN A 221 21.36 13.07 8.36
CA ASN A 221 20.73 12.83 7.07
C ASN A 221 21.27 11.58 6.34
N ASN A 222 21.67 10.54 7.08
CA ASN A 222 21.94 9.22 6.54
C ASN A 222 20.69 8.34 6.60
N SER A 223 20.57 7.37 5.70
CA SER A 223 19.46 6.40 5.71
C SER A 223 19.44 5.62 7.04
N TYR A 224 18.29 5.59 7.74
CA TYR A 224 18.18 4.98 9.06
C TYR A 224 17.76 3.50 8.97
N PRO A 225 18.63 2.53 9.32
CA PRO A 225 18.36 1.10 9.11
C PRO A 225 17.59 0.43 10.25
N GLY A 226 17.40 1.13 11.38
CA GLY A 226 16.78 0.57 12.57
C GLY A 226 15.26 0.37 12.45
N GLU A 227 14.66 -0.11 13.54
CA GLU A 227 13.20 -0.10 13.69
C GLU A 227 12.74 1.35 13.94
N VAL A 228 11.72 1.76 13.21
CA VAL A 228 11.06 3.06 13.36
C VAL A 228 9.61 2.82 13.76
N THR A 229 9.18 3.54 14.80
CA THR A 229 7.79 3.56 15.23
C THR A 229 7.19 4.93 14.96
N ILE A 230 6.08 4.95 14.23
CA ILE A 230 5.21 6.10 14.02
C ILE A 230 3.97 5.85 14.87
N VAL A 231 3.49 6.88 15.58
CA VAL A 231 2.34 6.78 16.48
C VAL A 231 1.34 7.89 16.19
N PRO A 232 0.07 7.72 16.59
CA PRO A 232 -0.89 8.82 16.59
C PRO A 232 -0.37 10.05 17.35
N GLY A 233 -0.76 11.24 16.91
CA GLY A 233 -0.59 12.48 17.66
C GLY A 233 -1.53 12.51 18.85
N ASP A 234 -1.09 13.16 19.93
CA ASP A 234 -1.89 13.40 21.13
C ASP A 234 -3.09 14.34 20.85
#